data_AF-A0A7V9P6Y2-F1
#
_entry.id   AF-A0A7V9P6Y2-F1
#
_cell.length_a   1.000
_cell.length_b   1.000
_cell.length_c   1.000
_cell.angle_alpha   90.00
_cell.angle_beta   90.00
_cell.angle_gamma   90.00
#
_symmetry.space_group_name_H-M   'P 1'
#
loop_
_entity.id
_entity.type
_entity.pdbx_description
1 polymer ?
#
loop_
_entity_poly.entity_id
_entity_poly.type
_entity_poly.pdbx_seq_one_letter_code
_entity_poly.pdbx_strand_id
1 'polypeptide(L)'
;MDGGTGIGDQGCERARAWASLQLDGEVSQLEAALLDVHLRRCPTCAAAVDETASVTQLLRAAPLEQPTRPLFAPAERRPTRTRPVALRLALAATLAALAAGLGVLAGSVGGDS
;
A
#
# COMPACT_ATOMS: atom_id res chain seq x y z
N MET A 1 -37.28 13.01 -17.29
CA MET A 1 -35.91 12.58 -16.92
C MET A 1 -35.04 13.64 -17.53
N ASP A 2 -34.93 14.77 -16.84
CA ASP A 2 -34.51 16.01 -17.47
C ASP A 2 -33.06 16.26 -17.08
N GLY A 3 -32.17 16.07 -18.07
CA GLY A 3 -30.75 16.37 -17.97
C GLY A 3 -30.54 17.86 -17.74
N GLY A 4 -30.22 18.22 -16.50
CA GLY A 4 -29.90 19.57 -16.07
C GLY A 4 -28.40 19.88 -16.18
N THR A 5 -28.01 20.28 -17.39
CA THR A 5 -26.82 21.05 -17.81
C THR A 5 -25.76 21.42 -16.74
N GLY A 6 -24.70 20.60 -16.65
CA GLY A 6 -23.30 21.04 -16.55
C GLY A 6 -22.75 21.47 -15.19
N ILE A 7 -23.36 22.41 -14.48
CA ILE A 7 -22.78 22.99 -13.24
C ILE A 7 -23.46 22.42 -11.98
N GLY A 8 -24.79 22.24 -12.02
CA GLY A 8 -25.53 21.56 -10.96
C GLY A 8 -25.11 20.09 -10.84
N ASP A 9 -24.83 19.45 -11.98
CA ASP A 9 -24.37 18.06 -12.07
C ASP A 9 -22.97 17.89 -11.46
N GLN A 10 -21.99 18.72 -11.85
CA GLN A 10 -20.64 18.70 -11.27
C GLN A 10 -20.64 18.95 -9.75
N GLY A 11 -21.52 19.83 -9.25
CA GLY A 11 -21.68 20.06 -7.82
C GLY A 11 -22.21 18.82 -7.08
N CYS A 12 -23.19 18.13 -7.67
CA CYS A 12 -23.75 16.88 -7.13
C CYS A 12 -22.72 15.74 -7.18
N GLU A 13 -21.97 15.62 -8.27
CA GLU A 13 -20.90 14.63 -8.43
C GLU A 13 -19.83 14.82 -7.35
N ARG A 14 -19.35 16.06 -7.16
CA ARG A 14 -18.40 16.38 -6.10
C ARG A 14 -18.94 16.09 -4.71
N ALA A 15 -20.20 16.41 -4.44
CA ALA A 15 -20.82 16.11 -3.16
C ALA A 15 -20.86 14.59 -2.90
N ARG A 16 -21.19 13.78 -3.91
CA ARG A 16 -21.17 12.32 -3.79
C ARG A 16 -19.75 11.77 -3.59
N ALA A 17 -18.76 12.34 -4.26
CA ALA A 17 -17.35 11.97 -4.06
C ALA A 17 -16.88 12.27 -2.63
N TRP A 18 -17.19 13.46 -2.10
CA TRP A 18 -16.86 13.80 -0.71
C TRP A 18 -17.60 12.94 0.31
N ALA A 19 -18.85 12.57 0.04
CA ALA A 19 -19.58 11.65 0.89
C ALA A 19 -18.90 10.27 0.95
N SER A 20 -18.39 9.76 -0.18
CA SER A 20 -17.59 8.52 -0.20
C SER A 20 -16.33 8.66 0.65
N LEU A 21 -15.55 9.74 0.46
CA LEU A 21 -14.36 10.00 1.28
C LEU A 21 -14.71 10.11 2.76
N GLN A 22 -15.86 10.70 3.10
CA GLN A 22 -16.30 10.83 4.48
C GLN A 22 -16.60 9.47 5.12
N LEU A 23 -17.22 8.55 4.36
CA LEU A 23 -17.48 7.19 4.82
C LEU A 23 -16.18 6.42 5.06
N ASP A 24 -15.12 6.68 4.30
CA ASP A 24 -13.82 6.04 4.44
C ASP A 24 -12.89 6.76 5.44
N GLY A 25 -13.32 7.88 6.01
CA GLY A 25 -12.52 8.69 6.94
C GLY A 25 -11.41 9.48 6.26
N GLU A 26 -11.48 9.67 4.94
CA GLU A 26 -10.48 10.32 4.09
C GLU A 26 -10.87 11.76 3.69
N VAL A 27 -12.04 12.24 4.11
CA VAL A 27 -12.50 13.61 3.81
C VAL A 27 -11.74 14.65 4.63
N SER A 28 -11.28 15.73 3.99
CA SER A 28 -10.71 16.87 4.71
C SER A 28 -11.80 17.73 5.38
N GLN A 29 -11.40 18.58 6.34
CA GLN A 29 -12.35 19.47 7.03
C GLN A 29 -13.06 20.45 6.09
N LEU A 30 -12.32 20.99 5.10
CA LEU A 30 -12.90 21.89 4.10
C LEU A 30 -13.95 21.18 3.25
N GLU A 31 -13.64 19.96 2.79
CA GLU A 31 -14.55 19.17 1.96
C GLU A 31 -15.79 18.75 2.73
N ALA A 32 -15.66 18.37 4.00
CA ALA A 32 -16.79 18.07 4.87
C ALA A 32 -17.72 19.29 5.03
N ALA A 33 -17.15 20.49 5.24
CA ALA A 33 -17.93 21.73 5.33
C ALA A 33 -18.64 22.08 4.01
N LEU A 34 -17.98 21.88 2.87
CA LEU A 34 -18.57 22.11 1.55
C LEU A 34 -19.67 21.09 1.22
N LEU A 35 -19.48 19.83 1.59
CA LEU A 35 -20.49 18.78 1.50
C LEU A 35 -21.74 19.17 2.30
N ASP A 36 -21.58 19.54 3.56
CA ASP A 36 -22.66 19.96 4.45
C ASP A 36 -23.46 21.17 3.90
N VAL A 37 -22.78 22.15 3.29
CA VAL A 37 -23.44 23.24 2.56
C VAL A 37 -24.26 22.75 1.38
N HIS A 38 -23.76 21.78 0.61
CA HIS A 38 -24.47 21.22 -0.53
C HIS A 38 -25.70 20.41 -0.09
N LEU A 39 -25.57 19.55 0.93
CA LEU A 39 -26.66 18.70 1.41
C LEU A 39 -27.85 19.52 1.93
N ARG A 40 -27.60 20.68 2.56
CA ARG A 40 -28.66 21.63 2.93
C ARG A 40 -29.46 22.20 1.76
N ARG A 41 -28.88 22.21 0.55
CA ARG A 41 -29.44 22.85 -0.64
C ARG A 41 -29.97 21.86 -1.67
N CYS A 42 -29.51 20.61 -1.63
CA CYS A 42 -29.85 19.58 -2.61
C CYS A 42 -30.47 18.35 -1.91
N PRO A 43 -31.82 18.25 -1.85
CA PRO A 43 -32.49 17.13 -1.18
C PRO A 43 -32.21 15.79 -1.85
N THR A 44 -31.97 15.76 -3.17
CA THR A 44 -31.59 14.54 -3.91
C THR A 44 -30.24 14.01 -3.44
N CYS A 45 -29.26 14.88 -3.20
CA CYS A 45 -27.96 14.45 -2.67
C CYS A 45 -28.04 14.08 -1.19
N ALA A 46 -28.85 14.78 -0.38
CA ALA A 46 -29.09 14.40 1.01
C ALA A 46 -29.63 12.97 1.11
N ALA A 47 -30.69 12.67 0.37
CA ALA A 47 -31.27 11.32 0.34
C ALA A 47 -30.27 10.26 -0.14
N ALA A 48 -29.52 10.54 -1.20
CA ALA A 48 -28.53 9.59 -1.74
C ALA A 48 -27.38 9.33 -0.76
N VAL A 49 -26.91 10.35 -0.05
CA VAL A 49 -25.83 10.20 0.96
C VAL A 49 -26.33 9.45 2.20
N ASP A 50 -27.55 9.72 2.65
CA ASP A 50 -28.16 8.97 3.76
C ASP A 50 -28.34 7.49 3.41
N GLU A 51 -28.81 7.19 2.18
CA GLU A 51 -28.96 5.83 1.70
C GLU A 51 -27.61 5.10 1.65
N THR A 52 -26.58 5.70 1.04
CA THR A 52 -25.25 5.06 0.96
C THR A 52 -24.60 4.91 2.33
N ALA A 53 -24.79 5.86 3.25
CA ALA A 53 -24.32 5.74 4.63
C ALA A 53 -25.00 4.56 5.36
N SER A 54 -26.32 4.41 5.20
CA SER A 54 -27.07 3.32 5.81
C SER A 54 -26.62 1.94 5.30
N VAL A 55 -26.45 1.77 3.98
CA VAL A 55 -25.97 0.52 3.37
C VAL A 55 -24.55 0.22 3.81
N THR A 56 -23.67 1.22 3.83
CA THR A 56 -22.29 1.09 4.32
C THR A 56 -22.26 0.62 5.77
N GLN A 57 -23.10 1.20 6.63
CA GLN A 57 -23.19 0.80 8.03
C GLN A 57 -23.67 -0.64 8.19
N LEU A 58 -24.70 -1.05 7.42
CA LEU A 58 -25.21 -2.43 7.44
C LEU A 58 -24.12 -3.43 7.01
N LEU A 59 -23.41 -3.14 5.93
CA LEU A 59 -22.32 -4.01 5.44
C LEU A 59 -21.16 -4.10 6.43
N ARG A 60 -20.78 -3.00 7.07
CA ARG A 60 -19.69 -2.97 8.07
C ARG A 60 -20.07 -3.64 9.38
N ALA A 61 -21.35 -3.63 9.74
CA ALA A 61 -21.86 -4.29 10.93
C ALA A 61 -22.12 -5.79 10.73
N ALA A 62 -22.22 -6.25 9.48
CA ALA A 62 -22.41 -7.65 9.16
C ALA A 62 -21.21 -8.50 9.63
N PRO A 63 -21.45 -9.72 10.15
CA PRO A 63 -20.37 -10.67 10.42
C PRO A 63 -19.51 -10.91 9.18
N LEU A 64 -18.20 -11.01 9.36
CA LEU A 64 -17.29 -11.33 8.25
C LEU A 64 -17.56 -12.74 7.73
N GLU A 65 -17.85 -12.84 6.44
CA GLU A 65 -18.02 -14.12 5.76
C GLU A 65 -16.69 -14.88 5.71
N GLN A 66 -16.71 -16.16 6.07
CA GLN A 66 -15.53 -17.02 6.00
C GLN A 66 -15.36 -17.55 4.57
N PRO A 67 -14.21 -17.30 3.91
CA PRO A 67 -13.96 -17.84 2.59
C PRO A 67 -13.93 -19.37 2.62
N THR A 68 -14.72 -20.03 1.77
CA THR A 68 -14.72 -21.51 1.66
C THR A 68 -13.46 -22.06 0.98
N ARG A 69 -12.66 -21.17 0.35
CA ARG A 69 -11.42 -21.51 -0.34
C ARG A 69 -10.31 -20.55 0.07
N PRO A 70 -9.03 -20.98 0.03
CA PRO A 70 -7.90 -20.07 0.22
C PRO A 70 -7.96 -18.94 -0.82
N LEU A 71 -8.05 -17.69 -0.36
CA LEU A 71 -8.02 -16.51 -1.23
C LEU A 71 -6.58 -16.06 -1.53
N PHE A 72 -5.65 -16.41 -0.64
CA PHE A 72 -4.25 -16.10 -0.77
C PHE A 72 -3.45 -17.39 -0.90
N ALA A 73 -2.45 -17.39 -1.79
CA ALA A 73 -1.43 -18.41 -1.75
C ALA A 73 -0.71 -18.34 -0.40
N PRO A 74 -0.36 -19.48 0.22
CA PRO A 74 0.52 -19.48 1.38
C PRO A 74 1.76 -18.66 1.03
N ALA A 75 2.14 -17.71 1.89
CA ALA A 75 3.41 -17.02 1.71
C ALA A 75 4.50 -18.09 1.66
N GLU A 76 5.13 -18.26 0.48
CA GLU A 76 6.29 -19.13 0.37
C GLU A 76 7.33 -18.58 1.34
N ARG A 77 7.60 -19.31 2.42
CA ARG A 77 8.69 -18.97 3.32
C ARG A 77 9.95 -19.08 2.47
N ARG A 78 10.43 -17.95 1.96
CA ARG A 78 11.69 -17.89 1.23
C ARG A 78 12.71 -18.54 2.16
N PRO A 79 13.31 -19.68 1.83
CA PRO A 79 14.32 -20.26 2.68
C PRO A 79 15.37 -19.16 2.84
N THR A 80 15.58 -18.70 4.07
CA THR A 80 16.73 -17.84 4.37
C THR A 80 17.91 -18.63 3.86
N ARG A 81 18.49 -18.19 2.74
CA ARG A 81 19.53 -18.92 2.02
C ARG A 81 20.79 -18.77 2.85
N THR A 82 20.82 -19.40 4.02
CA THR A 82 22.01 -19.56 4.84
C THR A 82 22.93 -20.40 3.97
N ARG A 83 23.87 -19.73 3.28
CA ARG A 83 24.92 -20.43 2.54
C ARG A 83 25.53 -21.47 3.50
N PRO A 84 25.66 -22.74 3.08
CA PRO A 84 26.26 -23.76 3.93
C PRO A 84 27.62 -23.27 4.42
N VAL A 85 27.95 -23.59 5.67
CA VAL A 85 29.19 -23.15 6.32
C VAL A 85 30.41 -23.48 5.45
N ALA A 86 30.39 -24.62 4.76
CA ALA A 86 31.41 -25.02 3.80
C ALA A 86 31.67 -23.99 2.69
N LEU A 87 30.62 -23.39 2.10
CA LEU A 87 30.78 -22.36 1.07
C LEU A 87 31.38 -21.06 1.63
N ARG A 88 31.06 -20.71 2.89
CA ARG A 88 31.64 -19.54 3.55
C ARG A 88 33.12 -19.75 3.84
N LEU A 89 33.50 -20.94 4.32
CA LEU A 89 34.88 -21.31 4.59
C LEU A 89 35.71 -21.37 3.31
N ALA A 90 35.18 -21.96 2.24
CA ALA A 90 35.85 -22.01 0.94
C ALA A 90 36.15 -20.60 0.40
N LEU A 91 35.19 -19.68 0.52
CA LEU A 91 35.38 -18.29 0.07
C LEU A 91 36.38 -17.52 0.93
N ALA A 92 36.40 -17.77 2.25
CA ALA A 92 37.39 -17.16 3.14
C ALA A 92 38.81 -17.67 2.84
N ALA A 93 38.96 -18.98 2.57
CA ALA A 93 40.24 -19.58 2.23
C ALA A 93 40.79 -19.06 0.90
N THR A 94 39.96 -18.91 -0.14
CA THR A 94 40.40 -18.35 -1.43
C THR A 94 40.83 -16.89 -1.31
N LEU A 95 40.10 -16.07 -0.56
CA LEU A 95 40.48 -14.68 -0.30
C LEU A 95 41.79 -14.58 0.50
N ALA A 96 41.97 -15.43 1.51
CA ALA A 96 43.22 -15.47 2.29
C ALA A 96 44.42 -15.89 1.43
N ALA A 97 44.24 -16.89 0.54
CA ALA A 97 45.28 -17.34 -0.38
C ALA A 97 45.68 -16.25 -1.39
N LEU A 98 44.71 -15.49 -1.93
CA LEU A 98 44.98 -14.36 -2.82
C LEU A 98 45.75 -13.23 -2.10
N ALA A 99 45.36 -12.89 -0.87
CA ALA A 99 46.05 -11.89 -0.07
C ALA A 99 47.49 -12.30 0.29
N ALA A 100 47.69 -13.57 0.68
CA ALA A 100 49.01 -14.11 0.97
C ALA A 100 49.90 -14.16 -0.28
N GLY A 101 49.35 -14.57 -1.44
CA GLY A 101 50.08 -14.61 -2.70
C GLY A 101 50.55 -13.23 -3.17
N LEU A 102 49.75 -12.19 -2.96
CA LEU A 102 50.13 -10.79 -3.25
C LEU A 102 51.20 -10.26 -2.28
N GLY A 103 51.14 -10.65 -1.00
CA GLY A 103 52.14 -10.26 0.00
C GLY A 103 53.54 -10.82 -0.25
N VAL A 104 53.63 -12.05 -0.75
CA VAL A 104 54.91 -12.71 -1.08
C VAL A 104 55.62 -12.02 -2.26
N LEU A 105 54.86 -11.56 -3.26
CA LEU A 105 55.42 -10.85 -4.43
C LEU A 105 55.90 -9.43 -4.09
N ALA A 106 55.26 -8.76 -3.14
CA ALA A 106 55.69 -7.44 -2.67
C ALA A 106 56.93 -7.50 -1.75
N GLY A 107 57.11 -8.60 -1.01
CA GLY A 107 58.27 -8.80 -0.14
C GLY A 107 59.58 -9.10 -0.88
N SER A 108 59.52 -9.69 -2.08
CA SER A 108 60.73 -10.08 -2.84
C SER A 108 61.38 -8.96 -3.66
N VAL A 109 60.75 -7.78 -3.76
CA VAL A 109 61.27 -6.63 -4.54
C VAL A 109 61.97 -5.57 -3.67
N GLY A 110 61.85 -5.65 -2.34
CA GLY A 110 62.40 -4.66 -1.40
C GLY A 110 63.76 -5.00 -0.77
N GLY A 111 64.42 -6.08 -1.22
CA GLY A 111 65.59 -6.66 -0.56
C GLY A 111 66.86 -6.65 -1.40
N ASP A 112 67.20 -5.54 -2.06
CA ASP A 112 68.55 -5.27 -2.56
C ASP A 112 68.83 -3.77 -2.37
N SER A 113 69.54 -3.41 -1.30
CA SER A 113 70.19 -2.11 -1.08
C SER A 113 71.51 -2.35 -0.36
#